data_AF-A0A2G4GPV9-F1
#
_entry.id   AF-A0A2G4GPV9-F1
#
_cell.length_a   1.000
_cell.length_b   1.000
_cell.length_c   1.000
_cell.angle_alpha   90.00
_cell.angle_beta   90.00
_cell.angle_gamma   90.00
#
_symmetry.space_group_name_H-M   'P 1'
#
loop_
_entity.id
_entity.type
_entity.pdbx_description
1 polymer ?
#
loop_
_entity_poly.entity_id
_entity_poly.type
_entity_poly.pdbx_seq_one_letter_code
_entity_poly.pdbx_strand_id
1 'polypeptide(L)'
;MTGGNLPGLDLARLGQYLRHAEPMLAADSFIAELARGGRSNLTYFVTTSSGQEFVLRRPPLGHVQATAHDMGREYRVMSALAPTGV
;
A
#
# COMPACT_ATOMS: atom_id res chain seq x y z
N MET A 1 -1.07 -9.19 17.48
CA MET A 1 -0.79 -7.74 17.47
C MET A 1 0.72 -7.55 17.42
N THR A 2 1.32 -7.49 16.24
CA THR A 2 2.75 -7.16 16.11
C THR A 2 3.01 -6.52 14.76
N GLY A 3 3.83 -5.48 14.81
CA GLY A 3 4.19 -4.58 13.71
C GLY A 3 4.34 -3.20 14.33
N GLY A 4 5.55 -2.64 14.36
CA GLY A 4 5.89 -1.39 15.06
C GLY A 4 5.10 -0.17 14.58
N ASN A 5 5.49 1.04 15.00
CA ASN A 5 4.85 2.27 14.54
C ASN A 5 4.80 2.31 12.99
N LEU A 6 3.62 2.10 12.40
CA LEU A 6 3.35 2.15 10.96
C LEU A 6 2.77 3.52 10.62
N PRO A 7 3.58 4.50 10.18
CA PRO A 7 3.12 5.87 10.07
C PRO A 7 1.98 5.96 9.06
N GLY A 8 0.78 6.34 9.50
CA GLY A 8 -0.37 6.52 8.62
C GLY A 8 -0.93 5.24 7.98
N LEU A 9 -0.62 4.05 8.49
CA LEU A 9 -1.27 2.82 8.07
C LEU A 9 -2.01 2.17 9.25
N ASP A 10 -3.33 2.14 9.15
CA ASP A 10 -4.21 1.43 10.08
C ASP A 10 -4.64 0.10 9.42
N LEU A 11 -4.19 -1.01 9.99
CA LEU A 11 -4.42 -2.36 9.44
C LEU A 11 -5.88 -2.80 9.53
N ALA A 12 -6.64 -2.33 10.52
CA ALA A 12 -8.05 -2.66 10.65
C ALA A 12 -8.86 -1.95 9.56
N ARG A 13 -8.57 -0.66 9.33
CA ARG A 13 -9.17 0.11 8.23
C ARG A 13 -8.77 -0.42 6.86
N LEU A 14 -7.51 -0.83 6.70
CA LEU A 14 -7.04 -1.50 5.48
C LEU A 14 -7.87 -2.75 5.20
N GLY A 15 -8.05 -3.63 6.19
CA GLY A 15 -8.86 -4.84 6.04
C GLY A 15 -10.31 -4.55 5.64
N GLN A 16 -10.93 -3.52 6.23
CA GLN A 16 -12.29 -3.10 5.86
C GLN A 16 -12.37 -2.59 4.42
N TYR A 17 -11.39 -1.80 3.99
CA TYR A 17 -11.32 -1.29 2.63
C TYR A 17 -11.15 -2.42 1.61
N LEU A 18 -10.18 -3.33 1.85
CA LEU A 18 -9.87 -4.43 0.92
C LEU A 18 -11.04 -5.39 0.73
N ARG A 19 -11.87 -5.63 1.76
CA ARG A 19 -13.10 -6.42 1.62
C ARG A 19 -14.04 -5.92 0.51
N HIS A 20 -13.99 -4.64 0.19
CA HIS A 20 -14.84 -4.04 -0.85
C HIS A 20 -14.06 -3.78 -2.13
N ALA A 21 -12.85 -3.23 -2.02
CA ALA A 21 -12.07 -2.79 -3.19
C ALA A 21 -11.35 -3.94 -3.90
N GLU A 22 -10.78 -4.87 -3.14
CA GLU A 22 -9.97 -5.98 -3.66
C GLU A 22 -10.19 -7.24 -2.80
N PRO A 23 -11.35 -7.92 -2.94
CA PRO A 23 -11.73 -9.04 -2.07
C PRO A 23 -10.71 -10.19 -2.05
N MET A 24 -9.93 -10.35 -3.12
CA MET A 24 -8.86 -11.35 -3.22
C MET A 24 -7.71 -11.10 -2.23
N LEU A 25 -7.51 -9.86 -1.78
CA LEU A 25 -6.49 -9.47 -0.79
C LEU A 25 -7.08 -9.33 0.62
N ALA A 26 -8.38 -9.54 0.79
CA ALA A 26 -9.03 -9.42 2.08
C ALA A 26 -8.64 -10.58 3.00
N ALA A 27 -8.33 -10.26 4.27
CA ALA A 27 -7.91 -11.22 5.27
C ALA A 27 -8.35 -10.80 6.67
N ASP A 28 -8.34 -11.75 7.61
CA ASP A 28 -8.70 -11.52 9.01
C ASP A 28 -7.66 -10.66 9.73
N SER A 29 -6.38 -10.83 9.38
CA SER A 29 -5.31 -10.00 9.91
C SER A 29 -4.17 -9.81 8.91
N PHE A 30 -3.38 -8.78 9.17
CA PHE A 30 -2.25 -8.36 8.37
C PHE A 30 -1.06 -8.10 9.29
N ILE A 31 0.14 -8.37 8.77
CA ILE A 31 1.41 -7.89 9.31
C ILE A 31 1.97 -6.95 8.25
N ALA A 32 2.54 -5.83 8.69
CA ALA A 32 3.19 -4.91 7.77
C ALA A 32 4.49 -4.36 8.34
N GLU A 33 5.40 -4.03 7.43
CA GLU A 33 6.64 -3.33 7.74
C GLU A 33 6.86 -2.16 6.77
N LEU A 34 7.39 -1.05 7.28
CA LEU A 34 7.74 0.10 6.46
C LEU A 34 9.09 -0.15 5.76
N ALA A 35 9.09 -0.07 4.43
CA ALA A 35 10.30 -0.16 3.62
C ALA A 35 11.27 0.98 3.99
N ARG A 36 12.54 0.63 4.22
CA ARG A 36 13.59 1.61 4.52
C ARG A 36 14.07 2.29 3.23
N GLY A 37 14.33 3.59 3.29
CA GLY A 37 14.94 4.36 2.19
C GLY A 37 13.97 5.02 1.20
N GLY A 38 12.66 4.80 1.33
CA GLY A 38 11.66 5.50 0.51
C GLY A 38 11.50 6.97 0.91
N ARG A 39 11.90 7.90 0.04
CA ARG A 39 11.69 9.35 0.26
C ARG A 39 10.44 9.89 -0.44
N SER A 40 9.99 9.26 -1.53
CA SER A 40 8.85 9.74 -2.31
C SER A 40 7.51 9.23 -1.78
N ASN A 41 7.31 7.92 -1.64
CA ASN A 41 6.06 7.38 -1.09
C ASN A 41 6.37 6.46 0.08
N LEU A 42 5.48 6.47 1.09
CA LEU A 42 5.52 5.46 2.13
C LEU A 42 5.13 4.13 1.49
N THR A 43 6.01 3.14 1.64
CA THR A 43 5.89 1.83 1.02
C THR A 43 5.94 0.79 2.12
N TYR A 44 4.95 -0.08 2.18
CA TYR A 44 4.85 -1.13 3.18
C TYR A 44 4.83 -2.48 2.50
N PHE A 45 5.59 -3.43 3.04
CA PHE A 45 5.42 -4.85 2.73
C PHE A 45 4.34 -5.38 3.64
N VAL A 46 3.30 -5.99 3.06
CA VAL A 46 2.13 -6.49 3.80
C VAL A 46 1.98 -7.98 3.55
N THR A 47 1.88 -8.75 4.62
CA THR A 47 1.59 -10.18 4.61
C THR A 47 0.24 -10.41 5.27
N THR A 48 -0.66 -11.08 4.56
CA THR A 48 -1.97 -11.49 5.07
C THR A 48 -1.87 -12.74 5.95
N SER A 49 -2.89 -12.99 6.78
CA SER A 49 -2.99 -14.24 7.55
C SER A 49 -3.08 -15.51 6.69
N SER A 50 -3.46 -15.41 5.41
CA SER A 50 -3.48 -16.53 4.46
C SER A 50 -2.12 -16.76 3.78
N GLY A 51 -1.10 -15.95 4.08
CA GLY A 51 0.23 -16.05 3.50
C GLY A 51 0.42 -15.30 2.19
N GLN A 52 -0.61 -14.60 1.69
CA GLN A 52 -0.46 -13.74 0.51
C GLN A 52 0.30 -12.45 0.87
N GLU A 53 1.19 -12.02 -0.02
CA GLU A 53 2.03 -10.84 0.15
C GLU A 53 1.72 -9.79 -0.93
N PHE A 54 1.75 -8.52 -0.53
CA PHE A 54 1.62 -7.40 -1.45
C PHE A 54 2.34 -6.16 -0.93
N VAL A 55 2.56 -5.20 -1.84
CA VAL A 55 3.15 -3.90 -1.52
C VAL A 55 2.05 -2.85 -1.47
N LEU A 56 1.95 -2.14 -0.35
CA LEU A 56 1.07 -0.97 -0.21
C LEU A 56 1.90 0.30 -0.36
N ARG A 57 1.45 1.23 -1.22
CA ARG A 57 2.10 2.54 -1.42
C ARG A 57 1.11 3.66 -1.13
N ARG A 58 1.57 4.73 -0.47
CA ARG A 58 0.79 5.95 -0.27
C ARG A 58 1.67 7.21 -0.25
N PRO A 59 1.09 8.40 -0.47
CA PRO A 59 1.81 9.65 -0.29
C PRO A 59 2.34 9.81 1.15
N PRO A 60 3.42 10.60 1.33
CA PRO A 60 3.94 10.96 2.66
C PRO A 60 2.88 11.61 3.55
N LEU A 61 3.12 11.58 4.86
CA LEU A 61 2.27 12.29 5.83
C LEU A 61 2.68 13.76 5.90
N GLY A 62 1.71 14.68 5.89
CA GLY A 62 1.95 16.12 6.03
C GLY A 62 1.68 16.91 4.75
N HIS A 63 2.22 18.13 4.67
CA HIS A 63 2.06 18.99 3.49
C HIS A 63 2.91 18.46 2.33
N VAL A 64 2.24 17.76 1.44
CA VAL A 64 2.81 17.22 0.22
C VAL A 64 2.51 18.20 -0.91
N GLN A 65 3.52 18.62 -1.67
CA GLN A 65 3.25 19.34 -2.92
C GLN A 65 2.44 18.42 -3.83
N ALA A 66 1.18 18.78 -4.11
CA ALA A 66 0.16 17.89 -4.65
C ALA A 66 0.56 17.18 -5.96
N THR A 67 1.45 17.78 -6.76
CA THR A 67 1.89 17.24 -8.05
C THR A 67 2.99 16.20 -7.95
N ALA A 68 3.82 16.24 -6.90
CA ALA A 68 5.02 15.40 -6.76
C ALA A 68 4.71 13.96 -6.33
N HIS A 69 3.55 13.72 -5.70
CA HIS A 69 3.16 12.42 -5.13
C HIS A 69 1.78 11.95 -5.62
N ASP A 70 1.51 12.21 -6.89
CA ASP A 70 0.28 11.81 -7.57
C ASP A 70 0.28 10.30 -7.85
N MET A 71 -0.22 9.53 -6.89
CA MET A 71 -0.41 8.09 -7.02
C MET A 71 -1.38 7.71 -8.15
N GLY A 72 -2.29 8.61 -8.55
CA GLY A 72 -3.21 8.39 -9.66
C GLY A 72 -2.49 8.42 -11.01
N ARG A 73 -1.47 9.27 -11.16
CA ARG A 73 -0.57 9.24 -12.32
C ARG A 73 0.27 7.97 -12.33
N GLU A 74 0.82 7.54 -11.19
CA GLU A 74 1.55 6.25 -11.09
C GLU A 74 0.64 5.08 -11.51
N TYR A 75 -0.57 5.00 -10.96
CA TYR A 75 -1.56 3.97 -11.32
C TYR A 75 -1.83 3.94 -12.82
N ARG A 76 -2.14 5.09 -13.44
CA ARG A 76 -2.42 5.16 -14.88
C ARG A 76 -1.26 4.64 -15.73
N VAL A 77 -0.03 5.02 -15.40
CA VAL A 77 1.16 4.55 -16.14
C VAL A 77 1.36 3.05 -15.93
N MET A 78 1.30 2.57 -14.69
CA MET A 78 1.46 1.13 -14.39
C MET A 78 0.39 0.28 -15.06
N SER A 79 -0.88 0.69 -15.02
CA SER A 79 -1.98 -0.02 -15.69
C SER A 79 -1.81 -0.06 -17.20
N ALA A 80 -1.28 1.01 -17.80
CA ALA A 80 -0.99 1.05 -19.24
C ALA A 80 0.20 0.14 -19.63
N LEU A 81 1.18 -0.03 -18.74
CA LEU A 81 2.34 -0.90 -18.96
C LEU A 81 2.05 -2.38 -18.70
N ALA A 82 1.16 -2.72 -17.76
CA ALA A 82 0.85 -4.10 -17.38
C ALA A 82 0.59 -5.08 -18.55
N PRO A 83 -0.15 -4.73 -19.63
CA PRO A 83 -0.36 -5.65 -20.75
C PRO A 83 0.81 -5.70 -21.75
N THR A 84 1.85 -4.87 -21.59
CA THR A 84 2.91 -4.70 -22.60
C THR A 84 4.08 -5.68 -22.43
N GLY A 85 4.14 -6.41 -21.31
CA GLY A 85 5.21 -7.37 -21.02
C GLY A 85 6.54 -6.72 -20.58
N VAL A 86 6.51 -5.44 -20.22
CA VAL A 86 7.63 -4.67 -19.63
C VAL A 86 7.49 -4.61 -18.12
#